data_AF-A0A9X0Y6K3-F1
#
_entry.id   AF-A0A9X0Y6K3-F1
#
_cell.length_a   1.000
_cell.length_b   1.000
_cell.length_c   1.000
_cell.angle_alpha   90.00
_cell.angle_beta   90.00
_cell.angle_gamma   90.00
#
_symmetry.space_group_name_H-M   'P 1'
#
loop_
_entity.id
_entity.type
_entity.pdbx_description
1 polymer ?
#
loop_
_entity_poly.entity_id
_entity_poly.type
_entity_poly.pdbx_seq_one_letter_code
_entity_poly.pdbx_strand_id
1 'polypeptide(L)'
;MLCEYFRYIDLEQVYEQLEDFTYYTGPELANIPWQFGETLSSCFEDMADAVFEQYGNDAWRELPAIQVAAEIGDHIESDLEKIAAIAEISLPTRRASAKTLIEKMTVLAVHASFRSFDYWQTSSLLLYQYDLLCWLYSKEKISEAFQVYELILRTFGELSASFALNVTSESQSRAVSDVARERAKKRHAHTNKIKSDLLSEWDTHFAEYNSRADFSRIVSQRDGLLYRTVYDWIASHDRSKI
;
A
#
# COMPACT_ATOMS: atom_id res chain seq x y z
N MET A 1 -0.59 -23.13 1.63
CA MET A 1 -0.46 -21.87 2.39
C MET A 1 0.71 -21.16 1.80
N LEU A 2 0.55 -19.92 1.39
CA LEU A 2 1.61 -19.18 0.71
C LEU A 2 2.50 -18.43 1.71
N CYS A 3 1.98 -18.14 2.91
CA CYS A 3 2.75 -17.68 4.05
C CYS A 3 2.19 -18.29 5.36
N GLU A 4 3.01 -18.97 6.17
CA GLU A 4 2.67 -19.59 7.45
C GLU A 4 2.21 -18.53 8.45
N TYR A 5 2.85 -17.37 8.45
CA TYR A 5 2.64 -16.34 9.46
C TYR A 5 1.37 -15.52 9.22
N PHE A 6 0.87 -15.46 7.98
CA PHE A 6 -0.35 -14.74 7.64
C PHE A 6 -1.60 -15.48 8.15
N ARG A 7 -2.54 -14.75 8.74
CA ARG A 7 -3.76 -15.30 9.34
C ARG A 7 -5.02 -14.95 8.58
N TYR A 8 -5.03 -13.87 7.80
CA TYR A 8 -6.27 -13.30 7.29
C TYR A 8 -6.19 -12.82 5.85
N ILE A 9 -5.10 -12.15 5.46
CA ILE A 9 -4.90 -11.70 4.09
C ILE A 9 -4.59 -12.92 3.21
N ASP A 10 -5.38 -13.11 2.16
CA ASP A 10 -5.15 -14.16 1.18
C ASP A 10 -4.26 -13.61 0.05
N LEU A 11 -2.96 -13.96 0.10
CA LEU A 11 -1.96 -13.44 -0.82
C LEU A 11 -2.27 -13.75 -2.29
N GLU A 12 -2.79 -14.94 -2.60
CA GLU A 12 -3.14 -15.31 -3.99
C GLU A 12 -4.23 -14.38 -4.50
N GLN A 13 -5.31 -14.24 -3.73
CA GLN A 13 -6.43 -13.40 -4.11
C GLN A 13 -6.07 -11.91 -4.12
N VAL A 14 -5.15 -11.44 -3.26
CA VAL A 14 -4.61 -10.08 -3.36
C VAL A 14 -4.01 -9.86 -4.75
N TYR A 15 -3.09 -10.74 -5.19
CA TYR A 15 -2.41 -10.57 -6.47
C TYR A 15 -3.33 -10.84 -7.69
N GLU A 16 -4.41 -11.61 -7.53
CA GLU A 16 -5.46 -11.71 -8.56
C GLU A 16 -6.23 -10.40 -8.75
N GLN A 17 -6.43 -9.64 -7.68
CA GLN A 17 -7.27 -8.43 -7.67
C GLN A 17 -6.47 -7.14 -7.80
N LEU A 18 -5.16 -7.18 -7.57
CA LEU A 18 -4.31 -6.00 -7.41
C LEU A 18 -4.25 -5.14 -8.67
N GLU A 19 -4.25 -5.75 -9.86
CA GLU A 19 -4.19 -5.01 -11.13
C GLU A 19 -5.47 -4.20 -11.41
N ASP A 20 -6.62 -4.76 -11.02
CA ASP A 20 -7.94 -4.12 -11.19
C ASP A 20 -8.32 -3.24 -9.99
N PHE A 21 -7.52 -3.24 -8.93
CA PHE A 21 -7.83 -2.51 -7.70
C PHE A 21 -7.80 -1.00 -7.94
N THR A 22 -8.89 -0.35 -7.53
CA THR A 22 -8.95 1.09 -7.38
C THR A 22 -9.70 1.39 -6.08
N TYR A 23 -9.20 2.37 -5.32
CA TYR A 23 -9.78 2.71 -4.01
C TYR A 23 -11.25 3.14 -4.08
N TYR A 24 -11.70 3.67 -5.22
CA TYR A 24 -13.04 4.24 -5.38
C TYR A 24 -14.02 3.30 -6.10
N THR A 25 -13.53 2.44 -7.00
CA THR A 25 -14.37 1.69 -7.94
C THR A 25 -13.95 0.24 -8.16
N GLY A 26 -12.80 -0.18 -7.62
CA GLY A 26 -12.25 -1.51 -7.81
C GLY A 26 -12.81 -2.55 -6.84
N PRO A 27 -12.42 -3.83 -7.02
CA PRO A 27 -12.79 -4.91 -6.11
C PRO A 27 -12.25 -4.65 -4.70
N GLU A 28 -12.94 -5.17 -3.67
CA GLU A 28 -12.34 -5.27 -2.34
C GLU A 28 -11.15 -6.22 -2.40
N LEU A 29 -9.98 -5.76 -1.94
CA LEU A 29 -8.79 -6.61 -1.86
C LEU A 29 -9.00 -7.69 -0.81
N ALA A 30 -8.66 -8.93 -1.15
CA ALA A 30 -8.81 -10.17 -0.39
C ALA A 30 -8.79 -10.02 1.15
N ASN A 31 -9.98 -9.89 1.73
CA ASN A 31 -10.18 -9.72 3.18
C ASN A 31 -9.42 -8.52 3.77
N ILE A 32 -9.19 -7.46 3.01
CA ILE A 32 -8.59 -6.21 3.48
C ILE A 32 -9.73 -5.20 3.68
N PRO A 33 -9.95 -4.70 4.92
CA PRO A 33 -10.89 -3.61 5.15
C PRO A 33 -10.59 -2.42 4.25
N TRP A 34 -11.63 -1.82 3.67
CA TRP A 34 -11.50 -0.76 2.67
C TRP A 34 -10.60 0.41 3.14
N GLN A 35 -10.58 0.72 4.44
CA GLN A 35 -9.75 1.78 5.02
C GLN A 35 -8.24 1.52 4.87
N PHE A 36 -7.84 0.27 4.68
CA PHE A 36 -6.44 -0.13 4.51
C PHE A 36 -6.10 -0.47 3.06
N GLY A 37 -7.10 -0.52 2.17
CA GLY A 37 -6.95 -0.98 0.79
C GLY A 37 -5.88 -0.22 0.00
N GLU A 38 -5.92 1.12 0.03
CA GLU A 38 -4.93 1.95 -0.68
C GLU A 38 -3.50 1.76 -0.15
N THR A 39 -3.34 1.65 1.17
CA THR A 39 -2.01 1.46 1.77
C THR A 39 -1.48 0.08 1.45
N LEU A 40 -2.29 -0.96 1.64
CA LEU A 40 -1.87 -2.34 1.44
C LEU A 40 -1.67 -2.68 -0.03
N SER A 41 -2.47 -2.13 -0.95
CA SER A 41 -2.23 -2.30 -2.38
C SER A 41 -0.84 -1.82 -2.76
N SER A 42 -0.45 -0.62 -2.30
CA SER A 42 0.89 -0.08 -2.55
C SER A 42 1.97 -0.96 -1.93
N CYS A 43 1.80 -1.42 -0.69
CA CYS A 43 2.79 -2.28 -0.05
C CYS A 43 2.99 -3.61 -0.79
N PHE A 44 1.91 -4.22 -1.31
CA PHE A 44 2.00 -5.47 -2.08
C PHE A 44 2.59 -5.27 -3.47
N GLU A 45 2.29 -4.16 -4.15
CA GLU A 45 2.96 -3.79 -5.40
C GLU A 45 4.45 -3.54 -5.19
N ASP A 46 4.82 -2.74 -4.19
CA ASP A 46 6.22 -2.42 -3.88
C ASP A 46 7.01 -3.69 -3.53
N MET A 47 6.41 -4.62 -2.79
CA MET A 47 7.04 -5.90 -2.47
C MET A 47 7.19 -6.79 -3.71
N ALA A 48 6.19 -6.84 -4.59
CA ALA A 48 6.27 -7.60 -5.84
C ALA A 48 7.36 -7.04 -6.76
N ASP A 49 7.45 -5.72 -6.89
CA ASP A 49 8.52 -5.08 -7.64
C ASP A 49 9.90 -5.42 -7.05
N ALA A 50 10.05 -5.44 -5.72
CA ALA A 50 11.32 -5.76 -5.07
C ALA A 50 11.74 -7.22 -5.26
N VAL A 51 10.82 -8.17 -5.09
CA VAL A 51 11.10 -9.61 -5.23
C VAL A 51 11.41 -9.98 -6.68
N PHE A 52 10.73 -9.34 -7.63
CA PHE A 52 10.86 -9.66 -9.06
C PHE A 52 11.76 -8.69 -9.84
N GLU A 53 12.48 -7.78 -9.16
CA GLU A 53 13.31 -6.73 -9.79
C GLU A 53 14.27 -7.28 -10.85
N GLN A 54 14.86 -8.45 -10.60
CA GLN A 54 15.81 -9.12 -11.51
C GLN A 54 15.22 -9.54 -12.87
N TYR A 55 13.88 -9.60 -12.98
CA TYR A 55 13.18 -9.99 -14.20
C TYR A 55 12.67 -8.78 -15.01
N GLY A 56 12.92 -7.56 -14.52
CA GLY A 56 12.50 -6.32 -15.15
C GLY A 56 11.30 -5.67 -14.46
N ASN A 57 10.98 -4.46 -14.89
CA ASN A 57 9.86 -3.69 -14.31
C ASN A 57 8.53 -4.38 -14.57
N ASP A 58 7.68 -4.42 -13.54
CA ASP A 58 6.33 -4.99 -13.60
C ASP A 58 6.30 -6.48 -14.02
N ALA A 59 7.43 -7.20 -13.96
CA ALA A 59 7.54 -8.59 -14.43
C ALA A 59 6.58 -9.55 -13.71
N TRP A 60 6.25 -9.26 -12.45
CA TRP A 60 5.30 -10.04 -11.67
C TRP A 60 3.88 -10.01 -12.25
N ARG A 61 3.50 -8.99 -13.02
CA ARG A 61 2.16 -8.87 -13.63
C ARG A 61 1.92 -9.90 -14.75
N GLU A 62 2.99 -10.42 -15.35
CA GLU A 62 2.89 -11.45 -16.40
C GLU A 62 2.82 -12.86 -15.82
N LEU A 63 3.03 -13.01 -14.51
CA LEU A 63 3.04 -14.29 -13.81
C LEU A 63 1.65 -14.61 -13.23
N PRO A 64 1.30 -15.89 -13.10
CA PRO A 64 0.10 -16.30 -12.37
C PRO A 64 0.13 -15.78 -10.92
N ALA A 65 -1.00 -15.27 -10.42
CA ALA A 65 -1.11 -14.71 -9.07
C ALA A 65 -0.62 -15.67 -7.97
N ILE A 66 -0.92 -16.97 -8.10
CA ILE A 66 -0.42 -18.02 -7.20
C ILE A 66 1.12 -18.07 -7.13
N GLN A 67 1.80 -17.84 -8.25
CA GLN A 67 3.27 -17.85 -8.31
C GLN A 67 3.84 -16.59 -7.65
N VAL A 68 3.27 -15.43 -7.95
CA VAL A 68 3.67 -14.16 -7.30
C VAL A 68 3.48 -14.26 -5.79
N ALA A 69 2.30 -14.72 -5.36
CA ALA A 69 1.94 -14.86 -3.97
C ALA A 69 2.83 -15.87 -3.21
N ALA A 70 3.28 -16.95 -3.86
CA ALA A 70 4.21 -17.91 -3.26
C ALA A 70 5.58 -17.28 -3.00
N GLU A 71 6.18 -16.64 -4.00
CA GLU A 71 7.50 -16.01 -3.87
C GLU A 71 7.49 -14.85 -2.86
N ILE A 72 6.42 -14.05 -2.86
CA ILE A 72 6.22 -12.98 -1.88
C ILE A 72 6.04 -13.53 -0.49
N GLY A 73 5.24 -14.59 -0.35
CA GLY A 73 5.04 -15.27 0.91
C GLY A 73 6.36 -15.80 1.49
N ASP A 74 7.15 -16.50 0.69
CA ASP A 74 8.47 -17.02 1.06
C ASP A 74 9.43 -15.88 1.45
N HIS A 75 9.40 -14.76 0.72
CA HIS A 75 10.23 -13.59 1.03
C HIS A 75 9.88 -12.98 2.39
N ILE A 76 8.58 -12.76 2.64
CA ILE A 76 8.08 -12.23 3.92
C ILE A 76 8.43 -13.18 5.06
N GLU A 77 8.25 -14.49 4.89
CA GLU A 77 8.63 -15.50 5.89
C GLU A 77 10.12 -15.40 6.25
N SER A 78 10.99 -15.43 5.24
CA SER A 78 12.44 -15.35 5.42
C SER A 78 12.84 -14.08 6.18
N ASP A 79 12.22 -12.93 5.87
CA ASP A 79 12.54 -11.68 6.54
C ASP A 79 12.07 -11.65 7.99
N LEU A 80 10.85 -12.11 8.26
CA LEU A 80 10.34 -12.22 9.62
C LEU A 80 11.22 -13.16 10.46
N GLU A 81 11.70 -14.26 9.88
CA GLU A 81 12.59 -15.22 10.54
C GLU A 81 13.96 -14.60 10.87
N LYS A 82 14.53 -13.80 9.96
CA LYS A 82 15.78 -13.05 10.23
C LYS A 82 15.59 -12.08 11.38
N ILE A 83 14.48 -11.31 11.39
CA ILE A 83 14.18 -10.36 12.46
C ILE A 83 14.00 -11.11 13.79
N ALA A 84 13.25 -12.22 13.78
CA ALA A 84 13.00 -13.03 14.96
C ALA A 84 14.27 -13.68 15.53
N ALA A 85 15.16 -14.16 14.66
CA ALA A 85 16.45 -14.73 15.05
C ALA A 85 17.33 -13.69 15.77
N ILE A 86 17.36 -12.45 15.28
CA ILE A 86 18.09 -11.33 15.92
C ILE A 86 17.42 -10.89 17.23
N ALA A 87 16.10 -10.98 17.30
CA ALA A 87 15.34 -10.73 18.51
C ALA A 87 15.41 -11.88 19.54
N GLU A 88 16.03 -13.01 19.18
CA GLU A 88 16.09 -14.23 19.99
C GLU A 88 14.70 -14.72 20.43
N ILE A 89 13.71 -14.54 19.56
CA ILE A 89 12.33 -15.02 19.79
C ILE A 89 11.91 -16.02 18.72
N SER A 90 10.95 -16.87 19.06
CA SER A 90 10.19 -17.62 18.06
C SER A 90 9.09 -16.75 17.46
N LEU A 91 8.82 -16.89 16.17
CA LEU A 91 7.63 -16.31 15.58
C LEU A 91 6.36 -16.97 16.18
N PRO A 92 5.30 -16.20 16.43
CA PRO A 92 4.06 -16.74 16.96
C PRO A 92 3.36 -17.63 15.94
N THR A 93 2.97 -18.83 16.36
CA THR A 93 2.19 -19.74 15.51
C THR A 93 0.77 -19.23 15.30
N ARG A 94 0.06 -19.77 14.29
CA ARG A 94 -1.37 -19.50 14.03
C ARG A 94 -2.32 -19.79 15.20
N ARG A 95 -1.88 -20.56 16.19
CA ARG A 95 -2.68 -20.89 17.39
C ARG A 95 -2.42 -19.95 18.57
N ALA A 96 -1.44 -19.04 18.46
CA ALA A 96 -1.16 -18.06 19.50
C ALA A 96 -2.37 -17.14 19.75
N SER A 97 -2.54 -16.71 21.00
CA SER A 97 -3.54 -15.72 21.38
C SER A 97 -3.21 -14.35 20.76
N ALA A 98 -4.22 -13.49 20.62
CA ALA A 98 -4.01 -12.11 20.14
C ALA A 98 -2.99 -11.34 20.99
N LYS A 99 -3.07 -11.51 22.32
CA LYS A 99 -2.12 -10.90 23.26
C LYS A 99 -0.68 -11.37 23.00
N THR A 100 -0.46 -12.67 22.87
CA THR A 100 0.87 -13.25 22.60
C THR A 100 1.42 -12.80 21.25
N LEU A 101 0.56 -12.67 20.23
CA LEU A 101 0.95 -12.13 18.93
C LEU A 101 1.44 -10.70 19.06
N ILE A 102 0.68 -9.83 19.73
CA ILE A 102 1.01 -8.42 19.91
C ILE A 102 2.31 -8.27 20.72
N GLU A 103 2.47 -9.03 21.80
CA GLU A 103 3.71 -9.03 22.59
C GLU A 103 4.93 -9.36 21.73
N LYS A 104 4.88 -10.46 20.97
CA LYS A 104 5.99 -10.86 20.09
C LYS A 104 6.22 -9.87 18.94
N MET A 105 5.15 -9.35 18.35
CA MET A 105 5.21 -8.34 17.30
C MET A 105 5.81 -7.04 17.80
N THR A 106 5.56 -6.67 19.06
CA THR A 106 6.19 -5.51 19.71
C THR A 106 7.69 -5.72 19.83
N VAL A 107 8.13 -6.92 20.21
CA VAL A 107 9.56 -7.26 20.25
C VAL A 107 10.18 -7.19 18.85
N LEU A 108 9.53 -7.76 17.83
CA LEU A 108 9.99 -7.64 16.44
C LEU A 108 10.13 -6.18 16.00
N ALA A 109 9.10 -5.35 16.23
CA ALA A 109 9.12 -3.93 15.87
C ALA A 109 10.23 -3.17 16.58
N VAL A 110 10.44 -3.41 17.88
CA VAL A 110 11.55 -2.79 18.62
C VAL A 110 12.90 -3.18 18.04
N HIS A 111 13.13 -4.46 17.74
CA HIS A 111 14.39 -4.92 17.18
C HIS A 111 14.60 -4.41 15.76
N ALA A 112 13.52 -4.30 14.96
CA ALA A 112 13.55 -3.65 13.66
C ALA A 112 14.02 -2.20 13.75
N SER A 113 13.56 -1.44 14.76
CA SER A 113 13.96 -0.03 14.96
C SER A 113 15.44 0.18 15.26
N PHE A 114 16.06 -0.73 16.00
CA PHE A 114 17.40 -0.53 16.59
C PHE A 114 18.53 -1.18 15.80
N ARG A 115 18.21 -1.96 14.77
CA ARG A 115 19.18 -2.70 13.97
C ARG A 115 19.11 -2.24 12.52
N SER A 116 20.17 -2.52 11.76
CA SER A 116 20.27 -2.20 10.34
C SER A 116 19.50 -3.21 9.51
N PHE A 117 18.18 -3.27 9.68
CA PHE A 117 17.31 -3.92 8.71
C PHE A 117 17.08 -2.96 7.54
N ASP A 118 17.04 -3.51 6.33
CA ASP A 118 16.79 -2.71 5.16
C ASP A 118 15.30 -2.34 5.03
N TYR A 119 15.01 -1.52 4.02
CA TYR A 119 13.66 -1.05 3.73
C TYR A 119 12.68 -2.19 3.43
N TRP A 120 13.14 -3.26 2.78
CA TRP A 120 12.29 -4.37 2.35
C TRP A 120 11.96 -5.29 3.52
N GLN A 121 12.94 -5.62 4.36
CA GLN A 121 12.74 -6.36 5.60
C GLN A 121 11.74 -5.65 6.54
N THR A 122 11.85 -4.32 6.64
CA THR A 122 10.93 -3.52 7.43
C THR A 122 9.54 -3.47 6.80
N SER A 123 9.44 -3.50 5.46
CA SER A 123 8.17 -3.61 4.73
C SER A 123 7.50 -4.98 4.92
N SER A 124 8.26 -6.08 4.97
CA SER A 124 7.76 -7.42 5.29
C SER A 124 7.13 -7.45 6.70
N LEU A 125 7.76 -6.80 7.68
CA LEU A 125 7.21 -6.63 9.02
C LEU A 125 5.91 -5.81 9.00
N LEU A 126 5.86 -4.74 8.22
CA LEU A 126 4.67 -3.89 8.08
C LEU A 126 3.47 -4.69 7.53
N LEU A 127 3.67 -5.47 6.46
CA LEU A 127 2.63 -6.33 5.89
C LEU A 127 2.12 -7.36 6.91
N TYR A 128 3.03 -7.94 7.69
CA TYR A 128 2.67 -8.86 8.77
C TYR A 128 1.84 -8.20 9.89
N GLN A 129 2.17 -6.96 10.27
CA GLN A 129 1.39 -6.19 11.24
C GLN A 129 -0.02 -5.90 10.72
N TYR A 130 -0.13 -5.54 9.44
CA TYR A 130 -1.43 -5.30 8.81
C TYR A 130 -2.29 -6.55 8.69
N ASP A 131 -1.71 -7.71 8.38
CA ASP A 131 -2.46 -8.98 8.39
C ASP A 131 -3.13 -9.22 9.76
N LEU A 132 -2.37 -9.01 10.84
CA LEU A 132 -2.92 -9.11 12.19
C LEU A 132 -3.99 -8.05 12.46
N LEU A 133 -3.78 -6.80 12.01
CA LEU A 133 -4.76 -5.74 12.17
C LEU A 133 -6.07 -6.08 11.45
N CYS A 134 -6.01 -6.57 10.22
CA CYS A 134 -7.17 -6.99 9.44
C CYS A 134 -7.92 -8.14 10.14
N TRP A 135 -7.19 -9.13 10.66
CA TRP A 135 -7.77 -10.20 11.48
C TRP A 135 -8.48 -9.67 12.74
N LEU A 136 -7.86 -8.75 13.48
CA LEU A 136 -8.44 -8.17 14.70
C LEU A 136 -9.69 -7.36 14.37
N TYR A 137 -9.67 -6.61 13.27
CA TYR A 137 -10.82 -5.85 12.78
C TYR A 137 -11.98 -6.78 12.42
N SER A 138 -11.70 -7.89 11.72
CA SER A 138 -12.70 -8.90 11.37
C SER A 138 -13.31 -9.62 12.59
N LYS A 139 -12.66 -9.53 13.76
CA LYS A 139 -13.11 -10.14 15.02
C LYS A 139 -13.62 -9.10 16.01
N GLU A 140 -13.75 -7.83 15.60
CA GLU A 140 -14.20 -6.71 16.43
C GLU A 140 -13.35 -6.52 17.70
N LYS A 141 -12.07 -6.92 17.66
CA LYS A 141 -11.13 -6.81 18.78
C LYS A 141 -10.45 -5.45 18.79
N ILE A 142 -11.25 -4.41 19.04
CA ILE A 142 -10.85 -3.02 18.86
C ILE A 142 -9.65 -2.63 19.76
N SER A 143 -9.62 -3.08 21.02
CA SER A 143 -8.53 -2.73 21.94
C SER A 143 -7.18 -3.30 21.50
N GLU A 144 -7.16 -4.54 21.03
CA GLU A 144 -5.99 -5.18 20.44
C GLU A 144 -5.62 -4.55 19.09
N ALA A 145 -6.62 -4.21 18.26
CA ALA A 145 -6.39 -3.55 16.97
C ALA A 145 -5.69 -2.20 17.14
N PHE A 146 -6.07 -1.41 18.16
CA PHE A 146 -5.39 -0.15 18.48
C PHE A 146 -3.92 -0.35 18.84
N GLN A 147 -3.58 -1.40 19.60
CA GLN A 147 -2.18 -1.70 19.94
C GLN A 147 -1.36 -2.05 18.69
N VAL A 148 -1.94 -2.82 17.76
CA VAL A 148 -1.26 -3.14 16.49
C VAL A 148 -1.11 -1.89 15.63
N TYR A 149 -2.11 -1.01 15.60
CA TYR A 149 -2.05 0.24 14.86
C TYR A 149 -0.92 1.16 15.36
N GLU A 150 -0.69 1.24 16.67
CA GLU A 150 0.45 1.97 17.23
C GLU A 150 1.81 1.41 16.76
N LEU A 151 1.94 0.08 16.65
CA LEU A 151 3.14 -0.56 16.10
C LEU A 151 3.33 -0.22 14.62
N ILE A 152 2.25 -0.25 13.83
CA ILE A 152 2.26 0.12 12.41
C ILE A 152 2.76 1.54 12.21
N LEU A 153 2.27 2.51 13.01
CA LEU A 153 2.71 3.91 12.91
C LEU A 153 4.21 4.06 13.18
N ARG A 154 4.76 3.28 14.12
CA ARG A 154 6.19 3.27 14.41
C ARG A 154 7.00 2.71 13.24
N THR A 155 6.59 1.56 12.72
CA THR A 155 7.25 0.92 11.56
C THR A 155 7.17 1.82 10.31
N PHE A 156 6.05 2.51 10.08
CA PHE A 156 5.96 3.53 9.02
C PHE A 156 6.93 4.70 9.21
N GLY A 157 7.08 5.18 10.45
CA GLY A 157 8.03 6.23 10.79
C GLY A 157 9.46 5.81 10.46
N GLU A 158 9.82 4.57 10.75
CA GLU A 158 11.13 3.99 10.43
C GLU A 158 11.34 3.85 8.92
N LEU A 159 10.35 3.32 8.18
CA LEU A 159 10.41 3.27 6.72
C LEU A 159 10.58 4.65 6.10
N SER A 160 9.84 5.64 6.60
CA SER A 160 9.94 7.03 6.13
C SER A 160 11.32 7.62 6.41
N ALA A 161 11.90 7.34 7.59
CA ALA A 161 13.23 7.79 7.96
C ALA A 161 14.31 7.10 7.10
N SER A 162 14.23 5.79 6.90
CA SER A 162 15.14 5.02 6.04
C SER A 162 15.07 5.50 4.59
N PHE A 163 13.86 5.75 4.07
CA PHE A 163 13.67 6.32 2.75
C PHE A 163 14.31 7.71 2.64
N ALA A 164 14.06 8.60 3.59
CA ALA A 164 14.67 9.94 3.60
C ALA A 164 16.20 9.89 3.69
N LEU A 165 16.74 8.99 4.53
CA LEU A 165 18.19 8.81 4.68
C LEU A 165 18.84 8.27 3.41
N ASN A 166 18.22 7.29 2.75
CA ASN A 166 18.67 6.79 1.46
C ASN A 166 18.60 7.88 0.38
N VAL A 167 17.54 8.70 0.35
CA VAL A 167 17.46 9.87 -0.54
C VAL A 167 18.57 10.90 -0.26
N THR A 168 19.03 11.04 0.99
CA THR A 168 20.11 11.97 1.35
C THR A 168 21.54 11.43 1.18
N SER A 169 21.75 10.11 1.30
CA SER A 169 23.05 9.48 1.02
C SER A 169 23.29 9.32 -0.49
N GLU A 170 22.21 9.30 -1.27
CA GLU A 170 22.21 9.23 -2.74
C GLU A 170 22.39 10.58 -3.44
N SER A 171 23.53 11.23 -3.19
CA SER A 171 24.13 12.08 -4.23
C SER A 171 24.67 11.25 -5.44
N GLN A 172 24.33 9.94 -5.51
CA GLN A 172 24.72 8.98 -6.54
C GLN A 172 23.60 8.06 -7.10
N SER A 173 22.31 8.22 -6.78
CA SER A 173 21.24 7.43 -7.44
C SER A 173 20.15 8.32 -8.03
N ARG A 174 20.22 8.49 -9.36
CA ARG A 174 19.08 8.98 -10.16
C ARG A 174 17.98 7.91 -10.28
N ALA A 175 18.34 6.64 -10.08
CA ALA A 175 17.46 5.51 -10.29
C ALA A 175 16.34 5.44 -9.24
N VAL A 176 16.62 5.57 -7.94
CA VAL A 176 15.58 5.45 -6.90
C VAL A 176 14.65 6.67 -6.89
N SER A 177 15.16 7.86 -7.20
CA SER A 177 14.35 9.09 -7.29
C SER A 177 13.44 9.11 -8.53
N ASP A 178 13.94 8.70 -9.70
CA ASP A 178 13.12 8.60 -10.91
C ASP A 178 12.12 7.45 -10.79
N VAL A 179 12.50 6.34 -10.15
CA VAL A 179 11.59 5.24 -9.85
C VAL A 179 10.53 5.66 -8.82
N ALA A 180 10.85 6.38 -7.74
CA ALA A 180 9.86 6.89 -6.79
C ALA A 180 8.93 7.97 -7.40
N ARG A 181 9.43 8.78 -8.34
CA ARG A 181 8.68 9.81 -9.06
C ARG A 181 7.78 9.21 -10.15
N GLU A 182 8.27 8.21 -10.89
CA GLU A 182 7.46 7.42 -11.81
C GLU A 182 6.47 6.53 -11.05
N ARG A 183 6.83 5.99 -9.88
CA ARG A 183 5.92 5.33 -8.93
C ARG A 183 4.88 6.29 -8.38
N ALA A 184 5.19 7.56 -8.08
CA ALA A 184 4.18 8.58 -7.72
C ALA A 184 3.24 8.92 -8.87
N LYS A 185 3.76 9.03 -10.10
CA LYS A 185 2.95 9.23 -11.31
C LYS A 185 2.07 8.01 -11.62
N LYS A 186 2.58 6.79 -11.43
CA LYS A 186 1.86 5.51 -11.57
C LYS A 186 0.81 5.33 -10.46
N ARG A 187 1.14 5.62 -9.20
CA ARG A 187 0.21 5.65 -8.04
C ARG A 187 -1.01 6.53 -8.28
N HIS A 188 -0.84 7.61 -9.03
CA HIS A 188 -1.94 8.46 -9.46
C HIS A 188 -2.27 8.29 -10.94
N ALA A 189 -1.81 7.27 -11.67
CA ALA A 189 -2.03 7.19 -13.12
C ALA A 189 -3.52 7.09 -13.44
N HIS A 190 -4.27 6.30 -12.68
CA HIS A 190 -5.72 6.22 -12.84
C HIS A 190 -6.42 7.52 -12.44
N THR A 191 -6.10 8.09 -11.27
CA THR A 191 -6.64 9.38 -10.81
C THR A 191 -6.24 10.55 -11.71
N ASN A 192 -5.04 10.54 -12.27
CA ASN A 192 -4.52 11.52 -13.22
C ASN A 192 -5.16 11.35 -14.58
N LYS A 193 -5.48 10.12 -15.00
CA LYS A 193 -6.24 9.86 -16.21
C LYS A 193 -7.68 10.36 -16.05
N ILE A 194 -8.37 10.00 -14.96
CA ILE A 194 -9.70 10.54 -14.63
C ILE A 194 -9.66 12.06 -14.58
N LYS A 195 -8.67 12.65 -13.88
CA LYS A 195 -8.49 14.10 -13.82
C LYS A 195 -8.21 14.71 -15.19
N SER A 196 -7.36 14.09 -16.01
CA SER A 196 -7.01 14.55 -17.35
C SER A 196 -8.22 14.51 -18.29
N ASP A 197 -8.95 13.40 -18.31
CA ASP A 197 -10.15 13.20 -19.12
C ASP A 197 -11.24 14.21 -18.70
N LEU A 198 -11.43 14.41 -17.39
CA LEU A 198 -12.36 15.38 -16.83
C LEU A 198 -11.98 16.82 -17.19
N LEU A 199 -10.70 17.18 -17.06
CA LEU A 199 -10.22 18.53 -17.44
C LEU A 199 -10.30 18.75 -18.95
N SER A 200 -10.10 17.72 -19.76
CA SER A 200 -10.30 17.77 -21.21
C SER A 200 -11.78 17.92 -21.58
N GLU A 201 -12.67 17.21 -20.89
CA GLU A 201 -14.13 17.35 -21.02
C GLU A 201 -14.57 18.77 -20.64
N TRP A 202 -14.03 19.31 -19.54
CA TRP A 202 -14.25 20.70 -19.13
C TRP A 202 -13.81 21.68 -20.22
N ASP A 203 -12.60 21.55 -20.76
CA ASP A 203 -12.10 22.47 -21.79
C ASP A 203 -12.92 22.43 -23.09
N THR A 204 -13.45 21.27 -23.44
CA THR A 204 -14.15 21.04 -24.72
C THR A 204 -15.63 21.36 -24.63
N HIS A 205 -16.27 20.99 -23.51
CA HIS A 205 -17.72 20.99 -23.35
C HIS A 205 -18.23 21.95 -22.28
N PHE A 206 -17.38 22.79 -21.65
CA PHE A 206 -17.84 23.72 -20.60
C PHE A 206 -19.07 24.55 -21.00
N ALA A 207 -19.14 24.98 -22.26
CA ALA A 207 -20.27 25.78 -22.77
C ALA A 207 -21.63 25.05 -22.74
N GLU A 208 -21.63 23.71 -22.63
CA GLU A 208 -22.84 22.89 -22.51
C GLU A 208 -23.38 22.85 -21.07
N TYR A 209 -22.61 23.33 -20.10
CA TYR A 209 -22.96 23.37 -18.68
C TYR A 209 -23.22 24.79 -18.20
N ASN A 210 -24.16 24.96 -17.28
CA ASN A 210 -24.55 26.29 -16.79
C ASN A 210 -23.45 26.97 -15.97
N SER A 211 -22.61 26.19 -15.29
CA SER A 211 -21.52 26.69 -14.47
C SER A 211 -20.54 25.58 -14.08
N ARG A 212 -19.38 25.97 -13.54
CA ARG A 212 -18.43 25.03 -12.92
C ARG A 212 -19.04 24.17 -11.82
N ALA A 213 -19.94 24.75 -11.02
CA ALA A 213 -20.62 24.02 -9.96
C ALA A 213 -21.58 22.95 -10.53
N ASP A 214 -22.27 23.26 -11.64
CA ASP A 214 -23.19 22.33 -12.29
C ASP A 214 -22.44 21.15 -12.92
N PHE A 215 -21.35 21.43 -13.63
CA PHE A 215 -20.45 20.40 -14.14
C PHE A 215 -19.88 19.51 -13.03
N SER A 216 -19.36 20.12 -11.96
CA SER A 216 -18.78 19.38 -10.83
C SER A 216 -19.80 18.47 -10.14
N ARG A 217 -21.07 18.87 -10.08
CA ARG A 217 -22.15 18.07 -9.51
C ARG A 217 -22.51 16.89 -10.40
N ILE A 218 -22.63 17.12 -11.71
CA ILE A 218 -22.97 16.06 -12.68
C ILE A 218 -21.87 15.00 -12.72
N VAL A 219 -20.61 15.42 -12.81
CA VAL A 219 -19.46 14.51 -12.86
C VAL A 219 -19.26 13.78 -11.54
N SER A 220 -19.47 14.46 -10.40
CA SER A 220 -19.44 13.82 -9.07
C SER A 220 -20.47 12.68 -8.94
N GLN A 221 -21.66 12.85 -9.53
CA GLN A 221 -22.71 11.82 -9.52
C GLN A 221 -22.47 10.70 -10.55
N ARG A 222 -21.95 11.04 -11.73
CA ARG A 222 -21.68 10.10 -12.83
C ARG A 222 -20.51 9.18 -12.49
N ASP A 223 -19.42 9.76 -11.98
CA ASP A 223 -18.12 9.10 -11.87
C ASP A 223 -17.75 8.75 -10.41
N GLY A 224 -18.66 8.96 -9.46
CA GLY A 224 -18.47 8.62 -8.04
C GLY A 224 -17.43 9.47 -7.30
N LEU A 225 -16.99 10.59 -7.89
CA LEU A 225 -16.00 11.49 -7.29
C LEU A 225 -16.62 12.44 -6.27
N LEU A 226 -15.83 12.89 -5.29
CA LEU A 226 -16.27 13.95 -4.37
C LEU A 226 -16.41 15.29 -5.11
N TYR A 227 -17.59 15.91 -5.03
CA TYR A 227 -17.88 17.24 -5.61
C TYR A 227 -16.77 18.28 -5.37
N ARG A 228 -16.29 18.36 -4.11
CA ARG A 228 -15.27 19.33 -3.72
C ARG A 228 -13.95 19.11 -4.46
N THR A 229 -13.55 17.85 -4.64
CA THR A 229 -12.34 17.47 -5.36
C THR A 229 -12.41 17.90 -6.83
N VAL A 230 -13.54 17.63 -7.50
CA VAL A 230 -13.76 18.03 -8.90
C VAL A 230 -13.72 19.55 -9.05
N TYR A 231 -14.38 20.26 -8.14
CA TYR A 231 -14.42 21.72 -8.16
C TYR A 231 -13.03 22.35 -7.96
N ASP A 232 -12.25 21.84 -7.01
CA ASP A 232 -10.90 22.33 -6.71
C ASP A 232 -9.91 22.03 -7.86
N TRP A 233 -10.05 20.90 -8.54
CA TRP A 233 -9.25 20.57 -9.73
C TRP A 233 -9.48 21.56 -10.86
N ILE A 234 -10.73 21.83 -11.21
CA ILE A 234 -11.08 22.79 -12.27
C ILE A 234 -10.63 24.20 -11.88
N ALA A 235 -10.89 24.63 -10.64
CA ALA A 235 -10.48 25.95 -10.17
C ALA A 235 -8.95 26.15 -10.16
N SER A 236 -8.17 25.08 -9.99
CA SER A 236 -6.72 25.13 -10.07
C SER A 236 -6.24 25.15 -11.53
N HIS A 237 -6.90 24.38 -12.39
CA HIS A 237 -6.63 24.32 -13.82
C HIS A 237 -6.91 25.66 -14.53
N ASP A 238 -8.06 26.27 -14.26
CA ASP A 238 -8.42 27.60 -14.79
C ASP A 238 -7.38 28.66 -14.34
N ARG A 239 -6.93 28.58 -13.08
CA ARG A 239 -5.89 29.49 -12.55
C ARG A 239 -4.52 29.31 -13.19
N SER A 240 -4.16 28.08 -13.58
CA SER A 240 -2.88 27.82 -14.26
C SER A 240 -2.87 28.20 -15.74
N LYS A 241 -4.03 28.52 -16.32
CA LYS A 241 -4.17 28.97 -17.71
C LYS A 241 -4.17 30.50 -17.89
N ILE A 242 -4.23 31.24 -16.77
CA ILE A 242 -4.16 32.71 -16.70
C ILE A 242 -2.70 33.11 -16.48
#